data_AF-A0A847TCZ1-F1
#
_entry.id   AF-A0A847TCZ1-F1
#
_cell.length_a   1.000
_cell.length_b   1.000
_cell.length_c   1.000
_cell.angle_alpha   90.00
_cell.angle_beta   90.00
_cell.angle_gamma   90.00
#
_symmetry.space_group_name_H-M   'P 1'
#
loop_
_entity.id
_entity.type
_entity.pdbx_description
1 polymer ?
#
loop_
_entity_poly.entity_id
_entity_poly.type
_entity_poly.pdbx_seq_one_letter_code
_entity_poly.pdbx_strand_id
1 'polypeptide(L)'
;MRIASLLALSALLASCGNTGKKTDQTAKLSLASLYNADSVKWVAANSPEKNNAAEKEFLKAIDEFRNKKNAAGSIDKFTKSVLLQPQAKTYYELGNALMETRQLADAIQAFNMAELLDYKPISKLLYNKACAYSLSKKTDSCRYYLIAAIEFGYNNMNNAMKDPDLKYFREEDYSAQSQILTAFSGSGEPGKLEWNLFARQFKQLPMPLTIDKAYAKELGKNFISYDFEMYVAEMRDSKFSRDVGSSFFYVGTVKKVDAFKTLIYAVNDEVSDEGSTEDANHAYYFMASYDNSGKLIDKLLVAGQPNFDAPYRVATIASNTDFELTDYKVEYEKDPAKEGFINNPEKSRTEIKKASYYITEDGHFAPKTQQLALNR
;
A
#
# COMPACT_ATOMS: atom_id res chain seq x y z
N MET A 1 17.94 74.67 41.96
CA MET A 1 16.63 74.12 41.56
C MET A 1 16.86 73.18 40.38
N ARG A 2 16.50 71.89 40.55
CA ARG A 2 16.20 70.86 39.51
C ARG A 2 17.33 70.54 38.50
N ILE A 3 18.00 69.38 38.54
CA ILE A 3 17.54 68.03 38.11
C ILE A 3 17.00 68.09 36.66
N ALA A 4 17.52 67.41 35.63
CA ALA A 4 18.12 66.09 35.57
C ALA A 4 19.16 65.93 34.44
N SER A 5 20.06 64.99 34.72
CA SER A 5 21.23 64.51 34.01
C SER A 5 20.98 63.88 32.63
N LEU A 6 21.72 64.33 31.61
CA LEU A 6 22.10 63.52 30.45
C LEU A 6 23.42 62.84 30.80
N LEU A 7 23.39 61.51 31.01
CA LEU A 7 24.58 60.69 31.12
C LEU A 7 24.44 59.55 30.11
N ALA A 8 25.09 59.75 28.96
CA ALA A 8 25.43 58.68 28.05
C ALA A 8 26.43 57.77 28.76
N LEU A 9 25.95 56.60 29.20
CA LEU A 9 26.82 55.52 29.65
C LEU A 9 26.72 54.41 28.61
N SER A 10 27.72 54.40 27.72
CA SER A 10 28.09 53.28 26.89
C SER A 10 28.39 52.07 27.78
N ALA A 11 27.41 51.19 27.96
CA ALA A 11 27.59 49.91 28.62
C ALA A 11 28.19 48.93 27.62
N LEU A 12 29.42 48.53 27.91
CA LEU A 12 30.18 47.45 27.31
C LEU A 12 29.28 46.21 27.11
N LEU A 13 29.22 45.73 25.87
CA LEU A 13 28.80 44.36 25.56
C LEU A 13 29.85 43.41 26.14
N ALA A 14 29.72 43.09 27.42
CA ALA A 14 30.32 41.89 27.98
C ALA A 14 29.58 40.71 27.34
N SER A 15 30.17 40.20 26.26
CA SER A 15 29.95 38.84 25.77
C SER A 15 30.32 37.88 26.88
N CYS A 16 29.41 37.66 27.83
CA CYS A 16 29.39 36.44 28.61
C CYS A 16 29.05 35.32 27.64
N GLY A 17 30.10 34.74 27.05
CA GLY A 17 30.05 33.43 26.44
C GLY A 17 29.61 32.46 27.52
N ASN A 18 28.30 32.27 27.62
CA ASN A 18 27.74 31.18 28.36
C ASN A 18 28.06 29.94 27.52
N THR A 19 29.20 29.32 27.81
CA THR A 19 29.50 27.92 27.50
C THR A 19 28.55 27.06 28.33
N GLY A 20 27.25 27.24 28.10
CA GLY A 20 26.25 26.25 28.44
C GLY A 20 26.65 25.01 27.68
N LYS A 21 27.08 23.99 28.43
CA LYS A 21 27.15 22.61 27.95
C LYS A 21 25.97 22.40 27.01
N LYS A 22 26.23 21.99 25.76
CA LYS A 22 25.20 21.40 24.90
C LYS A 22 24.68 20.19 25.68
N THR A 23 23.67 20.41 26.52
CA THR A 23 22.84 19.34 27.02
C THR A 23 22.21 18.74 25.79
N ASP A 24 22.66 17.53 25.50
CA ASP A 24 22.12 16.60 24.55
C ASP A 24 20.67 16.27 24.97
N GLN A 25 19.77 17.25 24.85
CA GLN A 25 18.34 17.04 25.02
C GLN A 25 17.86 16.45 23.70
N THR A 26 17.99 15.13 23.55
CA THR A 26 17.23 14.39 22.56
C THR A 26 15.77 14.79 22.72
N ALA A 27 15.23 15.49 21.73
CA ALA A 27 13.83 15.88 21.66
C ALA A 27 12.97 14.61 21.83
N LYS A 28 12.15 14.55 22.88
CA LYS A 28 11.26 13.41 23.13
C LYS A 28 9.86 13.88 23.45
N LEU A 29 8.87 13.15 22.94
CA LEU A 29 7.49 13.36 23.33
C LEU A 29 7.21 12.72 24.69
N SER A 30 6.19 13.23 25.36
CA SER A 30 5.59 12.66 26.57
C SER A 30 4.15 12.28 26.27
N LEU A 31 3.52 11.48 27.13
CA LEU A 31 2.09 11.18 26.99
C LEU A 31 1.22 12.45 26.97
N ALA A 32 1.59 13.48 27.74
CA ALA A 32 0.88 14.75 27.77
C ALA A 32 1.02 15.56 26.47
N SER A 33 2.10 15.34 25.71
CA SER A 33 2.36 16.03 24.44
C SER A 33 2.09 15.17 23.21
N LEU A 34 1.52 13.97 23.39
CA LEU A 34 1.28 12.98 22.33
C LEU A 34 0.49 13.55 21.13
N TYR A 35 -0.44 14.45 21.39
CA TYR A 35 -1.28 15.11 20.37
C TYR A 35 -1.08 16.63 20.32
N ASN A 36 -0.03 17.16 20.94
CA ASN A 36 0.29 18.58 20.86
C ASN A 36 1.03 18.86 19.54
N ALA A 37 0.37 19.54 18.60
CA ALA A 37 0.88 19.76 17.25
C ALA A 37 2.29 20.37 17.21
N ASP A 38 2.59 21.36 18.05
CA ASP A 38 3.89 22.03 18.09
C ASP A 38 4.98 21.09 18.60
N SER A 39 4.70 20.36 19.68
CA SER A 39 5.62 19.35 20.23
C SER A 39 5.90 18.25 19.23
N VAL A 40 4.86 17.73 18.57
CA VAL A 40 4.98 16.65 17.58
C VAL A 40 5.81 17.10 16.39
N LYS A 41 5.50 18.27 15.80
CA LYS A 41 6.29 18.85 14.70
C LYS A 41 7.73 19.10 15.10
N TRP A 42 7.96 19.68 16.28
CA TRP A 42 9.30 19.99 16.75
C TRP A 42 10.13 18.72 16.93
N VAL A 43 9.59 17.70 17.62
CA VAL A 43 10.30 16.42 17.80
C VAL A 43 10.54 15.72 16.45
N ALA A 44 9.57 15.71 15.54
CA ALA A 44 9.72 15.10 14.21
C ALA A 44 10.81 15.80 13.38
N ALA A 45 10.86 17.14 13.39
CA ALA A 45 11.87 17.91 12.66
C ALA A 45 13.28 17.78 13.25
N ASN A 46 13.38 17.54 14.56
CA ASN A 46 14.64 17.45 15.29
C ASN A 46 15.08 16.00 15.58
N SER A 47 14.38 15.00 15.04
CA SER A 47 14.74 13.57 15.12
C SER A 47 14.77 12.91 13.73
N PRO A 48 15.58 13.41 12.78
CA PRO A 48 15.55 12.95 11.38
C PRO A 48 16.16 11.56 11.17
N GLU A 49 17.01 11.10 12.08
CA GLU A 49 17.62 9.77 11.98
C GLU A 49 16.64 8.67 12.38
N LYS A 50 16.72 7.52 11.70
CA LYS A 50 15.89 6.34 11.99
C LYS A 50 16.13 5.87 13.43
N ASN A 51 15.07 5.80 14.23
CA ASN A 51 15.12 5.23 15.58
C ASN A 51 14.70 3.76 15.55
N ASN A 52 15.68 2.84 15.61
CA ASN A 52 15.43 1.40 15.58
C ASN A 52 14.54 0.91 16.74
N ALA A 53 14.57 1.58 17.91
CA ALA A 53 13.68 1.23 19.02
C ALA A 53 12.24 1.63 18.71
N ALA A 54 12.02 2.79 18.08
CA ALA A 54 10.69 3.21 17.64
C ALA A 54 10.12 2.26 16.58
N GLU A 55 10.94 1.84 15.62
CA GLU A 55 10.54 0.88 14.59
C GLU A 55 10.21 -0.49 15.19
N LYS A 56 11.00 -0.97 16.15
CA LYS A 56 10.72 -2.22 16.85
C LYS A 56 9.38 -2.20 17.58
N GLU A 57 9.04 -1.11 18.27
CA GLU A 57 7.74 -0.97 18.92
C GLU A 57 6.59 -0.85 17.90
N PHE A 58 6.81 -0.15 16.77
CA PHE A 58 5.86 -0.09 15.66
C PHE A 58 5.55 -1.49 15.12
N LEU A 59 6.57 -2.29 14.80
CA LEU A 59 6.38 -3.64 14.25
C LEU A 59 5.65 -4.56 15.23
N LYS A 60 5.97 -4.49 16.53
CA LYS A 60 5.20 -5.24 17.55
C LYS A 60 3.76 -4.76 17.64
N ALA A 61 3.51 -3.46 17.48
CA ALA A 61 2.15 -2.91 17.47
C ALA A 61 1.36 -3.42 16.26
N ILE A 62 1.99 -3.46 15.08
CA ILE A 62 1.42 -4.01 13.86
C ILE A 62 1.11 -5.51 14.01
N ASP A 63 2.01 -6.29 14.60
CA ASP A 63 1.78 -7.71 14.88
C ASP A 63 0.56 -7.93 15.80
N GLU A 64 0.48 -7.19 16.91
CA GLU A 64 -0.70 -7.23 17.79
C GLU A 64 -1.97 -6.80 17.06
N PHE A 65 -1.91 -5.69 16.34
CA PHE A 65 -3.10 -5.10 15.73
C PHE A 65 -3.65 -5.98 14.60
N ARG A 66 -2.77 -6.38 13.67
CA ARG A 66 -3.17 -6.98 12.39
C ARG A 66 -3.12 -8.51 12.42
N ASN A 67 -2.03 -9.09 12.92
CA ASN A 67 -1.86 -10.55 12.91
C ASN A 67 -2.69 -11.21 14.02
N LYS A 68 -2.60 -10.66 15.24
CA LYS A 68 -3.33 -11.17 16.42
C LYS A 68 -4.73 -10.61 16.55
N LYS A 69 -5.11 -9.63 15.72
CA LYS A 69 -6.42 -8.95 15.75
C LYS A 69 -6.74 -8.34 17.12
N ASN A 70 -5.71 -7.83 17.77
CA ASN A 70 -5.77 -7.29 19.12
C ASN A 70 -5.51 -5.78 19.10
N ALA A 71 -6.51 -5.02 18.69
CA ALA A 71 -6.46 -3.56 18.66
C ALA A 71 -6.07 -2.98 20.02
N ALA A 72 -6.73 -3.42 21.11
CA ALA A 72 -6.44 -2.93 22.45
C ALA A 72 -4.97 -3.17 22.88
N GLY A 73 -4.41 -4.35 22.59
CA GLY A 73 -3.02 -4.69 22.93
C GLY A 73 -1.96 -3.99 22.06
N SER A 74 -2.36 -3.36 20.95
CA SER A 74 -1.46 -2.62 20.06
C SER A 74 -1.26 -1.16 20.46
N ILE A 75 -2.24 -0.54 21.13
CA ILE A 75 -2.27 0.91 21.41
C ILE A 75 -1.07 1.36 22.24
N ASP A 76 -0.72 0.63 23.30
CA ASP A 76 0.45 0.93 24.13
C ASP A 76 1.76 0.89 23.32
N LYS A 77 1.88 -0.06 22.38
CA LYS A 77 3.08 -0.22 21.55
C LYS A 77 3.18 0.86 20.48
N PHE A 78 2.08 1.20 19.82
CA PHE A 78 2.02 2.36 18.93
C PHE A 78 2.37 3.64 19.67
N THR A 79 1.82 3.83 20.87
CA THR A 79 2.12 4.99 21.72
C THR A 79 3.60 5.05 22.07
N LYS A 80 4.21 3.94 22.51
CA LYS A 80 5.67 3.86 22.76
C LYS A 80 6.49 4.20 21.52
N SER A 81 6.10 3.70 20.34
CA SER A 81 6.74 4.04 19.08
C SER A 81 6.70 5.55 18.81
N VAL A 82 5.53 6.18 18.93
CA VAL A 82 5.37 7.63 18.76
C VAL A 82 6.22 8.43 19.76
N LEU A 83 6.25 8.02 21.03
CA LEU A 83 7.05 8.70 22.06
C LEU A 83 8.56 8.65 21.77
N LEU A 84 9.02 7.58 21.12
CA LEU A 84 10.42 7.41 20.71
C LEU A 84 10.74 8.17 19.42
N GLN A 85 9.84 8.14 18.44
CA GLN A 85 9.94 8.89 17.20
C GLN A 85 8.55 9.08 16.58
N PRO A 86 7.99 10.32 16.59
CA PRO A 86 6.71 10.58 15.95
C PRO A 86 6.82 10.44 14.44
N GLN A 87 5.99 9.57 13.87
CA GLN A 87 5.95 9.31 12.43
C GLN A 87 4.49 9.31 11.96
N ALA A 88 4.26 9.83 10.76
CA ALA A 88 2.95 9.85 10.12
C ALA A 88 2.30 8.46 10.11
N LYS A 89 3.05 7.41 9.69
CA LYS A 89 2.55 6.02 9.63
C LYS A 89 2.09 5.50 10.99
N THR A 90 2.84 5.79 12.05
CA THR A 90 2.56 5.31 13.40
C THR A 90 1.30 5.98 13.97
N TYR A 91 1.12 7.28 13.76
CA TYR A 91 -0.10 7.98 14.17
C TYR A 91 -1.34 7.50 13.41
N TYR A 92 -1.20 7.22 12.11
CA TYR A 92 -2.32 6.70 11.31
C TYR A 92 -2.79 5.34 11.84
N GLU A 93 -1.87 4.42 12.11
CA GLU A 93 -2.22 3.09 12.63
C GLU A 93 -2.69 3.14 14.09
N LEU A 94 -2.14 4.03 14.90
CA LEU A 94 -2.66 4.33 16.24
C LEU A 94 -4.12 4.80 16.16
N GLY A 95 -4.44 5.70 15.22
CA GLY A 95 -5.81 6.16 14.97
C GLY A 95 -6.77 5.02 14.63
N ASN A 96 -6.34 4.08 13.79
CA ASN A 96 -7.13 2.90 13.44
C ASN A 96 -7.40 2.01 14.67
N ALA A 97 -6.37 1.69 15.46
CA ALA A 97 -6.51 0.86 16.66
C ALA A 97 -7.41 1.54 17.73
N LEU A 98 -7.30 2.85 17.90
CA LEU A 98 -8.17 3.64 18.79
C LEU A 98 -9.62 3.64 18.30
N MET A 99 -9.84 3.76 16.98
CA MET A 99 -11.17 3.74 16.39
C MET A 99 -11.86 2.38 16.60
N GLU A 100 -11.16 1.27 16.35
CA GLU A 100 -11.67 -0.09 16.58
C GLU A 100 -12.04 -0.34 18.05
N THR A 101 -11.29 0.25 18.99
CA THR A 101 -11.56 0.18 20.43
C THR A 101 -12.54 1.24 20.93
N ARG A 102 -13.20 1.98 20.03
CA ARG A 102 -14.18 3.04 20.33
C ARG A 102 -13.62 4.23 21.13
N GLN A 103 -12.29 4.42 21.14
CA GLN A 103 -11.62 5.60 21.68
C GLN A 103 -11.59 6.73 20.64
N LEU A 104 -12.78 7.16 20.21
CA LEU A 104 -12.96 7.95 18.98
C LEU A 104 -12.34 9.36 19.05
N ALA A 105 -12.34 9.99 20.23
CA ALA A 105 -11.73 11.31 20.42
C ALA A 105 -10.22 11.24 20.17
N ASP A 106 -9.54 10.25 20.75
CA ASP A 106 -8.11 10.04 20.57
C ASP A 106 -7.79 9.56 19.15
N ALA A 107 -8.65 8.74 18.53
CA ALA A 107 -8.49 8.34 17.14
C ALA A 107 -8.44 9.56 16.20
N ILE A 108 -9.35 10.52 16.39
CA ILE A 108 -9.37 11.77 15.62
C ILE A 108 -8.09 12.59 15.87
N GLN A 109 -7.60 12.67 17.11
CA GLN A 109 -6.35 13.36 17.42
C GLN A 109 -5.13 12.68 16.77
N ALA A 110 -5.09 11.34 16.77
CA ALA A 110 -4.04 10.59 16.10
C ALA A 110 -4.08 10.82 14.57
N PHE A 111 -5.25 10.79 13.95
CA PHE A 111 -5.38 11.14 12.53
C PHE A 111 -4.97 12.58 12.23
N ASN A 112 -5.28 13.55 13.11
CA ASN A 112 -4.80 14.93 12.97
C ASN A 112 -3.27 14.99 12.97
N MET A 113 -2.59 14.22 13.83
CA MET A 113 -1.13 14.19 13.87
C MET A 113 -0.53 13.48 12.65
N ALA A 114 -1.18 12.41 12.15
CA ALA A 114 -0.76 11.76 10.92
C ALA A 114 -0.88 12.70 9.70
N GLU A 115 -1.97 13.46 9.61
CA GLU A 115 -2.17 14.51 8.60
C GLU A 115 -1.12 15.63 8.73
N LEU A 116 -0.85 16.08 9.96
CA LEU A 116 0.15 17.09 10.29
C LEU A 116 1.56 16.71 9.83
N LEU A 117 1.87 15.41 9.87
CA LEU A 117 3.15 14.82 9.46
C LEU A 117 3.13 14.32 8.00
N ASP A 118 2.15 14.75 7.21
CA ASP A 118 2.00 14.46 5.78
C ASP A 118 1.86 12.96 5.43
N TYR A 119 1.05 12.22 6.20
CA TYR A 119 0.72 10.83 5.87
C TYR A 119 0.17 10.69 4.44
N LYS A 120 0.65 9.66 3.73
CA LYS A 120 0.18 9.30 2.39
C LYS A 120 -0.30 7.83 2.35
N PRO A 121 -1.33 7.53 1.53
CA PRO A 121 -2.14 8.47 0.74
C PRO A 121 -3.11 9.28 1.63
N ILE A 122 -3.21 10.58 1.37
CA ILE A 122 -4.04 11.49 2.19
C ILE A 122 -5.53 11.14 2.12
N SER A 123 -6.01 10.69 0.96
CA SER A 123 -7.40 10.25 0.76
C SER A 123 -7.83 9.17 1.75
N LYS A 124 -6.97 8.19 2.02
CA LYS A 124 -7.22 7.10 2.96
C LYS A 124 -7.28 7.58 4.42
N LEU A 125 -6.40 8.50 4.79
CA LEU A 125 -6.44 9.13 6.11
C LEU A 125 -7.73 9.92 6.30
N LEU A 126 -8.12 10.73 5.30
CA LEU A 126 -9.34 11.52 5.35
C LEU A 126 -10.58 10.60 5.43
N TYR A 127 -10.59 9.48 4.71
CA TYR A 127 -11.67 8.50 4.78
C TYR A 127 -11.82 7.91 6.18
N ASN A 128 -10.74 7.40 6.78
CA ASN A 128 -10.80 6.83 8.13
C ASN A 128 -11.17 7.88 9.19
N LYS A 129 -10.70 9.12 9.00
CA LYS A 129 -11.09 10.25 9.84
C LYS A 129 -12.59 10.54 9.72
N ALA A 130 -13.18 10.44 8.52
CA ALA A 130 -14.61 10.53 8.30
C ALA A 130 -15.38 9.41 9.03
N CYS A 131 -14.90 8.16 8.96
CA CYS A 131 -15.44 7.04 9.73
C CYS A 131 -15.44 7.34 11.24
N ALA A 132 -14.33 7.82 11.79
CA ALA A 132 -14.23 8.19 13.21
C ALA A 132 -15.24 9.29 13.59
N TYR A 133 -15.49 10.27 12.71
CA TYR A 133 -16.51 11.32 12.93
C TYR A 133 -17.93 10.79 12.84
N SER A 134 -18.25 9.89 11.90
CA SER A 134 -19.54 9.20 11.82
C SER A 134 -19.82 8.42 13.10
N LEU A 135 -18.85 7.61 13.56
CA LEU A 135 -18.94 6.88 14.82
C LEU A 135 -19.10 7.79 16.04
N SER A 136 -18.52 9.00 15.98
CA SER A 136 -18.65 10.04 17.01
C SER A 136 -19.94 10.85 16.90
N LYS A 137 -20.83 10.50 15.97
CA LYS A 137 -22.09 11.21 15.68
C LYS A 137 -21.92 12.68 15.27
N LYS A 138 -20.82 13.00 14.61
CA LYS A 138 -20.49 14.35 14.12
C LYS A 138 -20.65 14.39 12.59
N THR A 139 -21.89 14.47 12.14
CA THR A 139 -22.26 14.35 10.71
C THR A 139 -21.61 15.41 9.82
N ASP A 140 -21.54 16.67 10.25
CA ASP A 140 -20.90 17.73 9.46
C ASP A 140 -19.41 17.47 9.19
N SER A 141 -18.68 17.04 10.23
CA SER A 141 -17.27 16.67 10.08
C SER A 141 -17.11 15.40 9.25
N CYS A 142 -17.95 14.38 9.47
CA CYS A 142 -17.96 13.18 8.64
C CYS A 142 -18.12 13.52 7.16
N ARG A 143 -19.15 14.31 6.82
CA ARG A 143 -19.42 14.76 5.45
C ARG A 143 -18.22 15.50 4.86
N TYR A 144 -17.68 16.47 5.58
CA TYR A 144 -16.51 17.23 5.13
C TYR A 144 -15.32 16.32 4.79
N TYR A 145 -14.93 15.44 5.71
CA TYR A 145 -13.77 14.57 5.51
C TYR A 145 -14.02 13.47 4.47
N LEU A 146 -15.24 12.96 4.34
CA LEU A 146 -15.59 11.96 3.34
C LEU A 146 -15.54 12.57 1.93
N ILE A 147 -16.10 13.76 1.73
CA ILE A 147 -16.04 14.45 0.44
C ILE A 147 -14.58 14.80 0.12
N ALA A 148 -13.84 15.36 1.08
CA ALA A 148 -12.41 15.64 0.90
C ALA A 148 -11.62 14.36 0.54
N ALA A 149 -11.89 13.23 1.21
CA ALA A 149 -11.26 11.96 0.86
C ALA A 149 -11.45 11.62 -0.63
N ILE A 150 -12.67 11.77 -1.13
CA ILE A 150 -13.04 11.51 -2.53
C ILE A 150 -12.32 12.48 -3.47
N GLU A 151 -12.34 13.78 -3.18
CA GLU A 151 -11.63 14.82 -3.93
C GLU A 151 -10.10 14.57 -3.99
N PHE A 152 -9.52 14.02 -2.92
CA PHE A 152 -8.11 13.65 -2.84
C PHE A 152 -7.80 12.25 -3.38
N GLY A 153 -8.77 11.57 -4.00
CA GLY A 153 -8.57 10.32 -4.74
C GLY A 153 -9.08 9.05 -4.04
N TYR A 154 -9.89 9.14 -2.99
CA TYR A 154 -10.64 7.99 -2.48
C TYR A 154 -11.71 7.62 -3.50
N ASN A 155 -11.60 6.44 -4.08
CA ASN A 155 -12.35 6.00 -5.24
C ASN A 155 -13.33 4.84 -4.94
N ASN A 156 -13.23 4.21 -3.77
CA ASN A 156 -14.04 3.05 -3.41
C ASN A 156 -15.47 3.44 -2.96
N MET A 157 -16.30 3.83 -3.92
CA MET A 157 -17.70 4.20 -3.70
C MET A 157 -18.51 3.08 -3.03
N ASN A 158 -18.28 1.83 -3.43
CA ASN A 158 -18.97 0.68 -2.84
C ASN A 158 -18.72 0.58 -1.33
N ASN A 159 -17.46 0.80 -0.90
CA ASN A 159 -17.14 0.84 0.51
C ASN A 159 -17.80 2.04 1.20
N ALA A 160 -17.65 3.27 0.68
CA ALA A 160 -18.29 4.46 1.27
C ALA A 160 -19.82 4.29 1.50
N MET A 161 -20.49 3.60 0.57
CA MET A 161 -21.94 3.32 0.63
C MET A 161 -22.34 2.21 1.61
N LYS A 162 -21.43 1.31 1.98
CA LYS A 162 -21.75 0.09 2.76
C LYS A 162 -20.98 -0.03 4.07
N ASP A 163 -19.93 0.76 4.25
CA ASP A 163 -19.04 0.71 5.41
C ASP A 163 -19.85 0.89 6.70
N PRO A 164 -19.80 -0.07 7.64
CA PRO A 164 -20.55 0.02 8.90
C PRO A 164 -20.16 1.25 9.74
N ASP A 165 -18.93 1.76 9.62
CA ASP A 165 -18.49 2.91 10.41
C ASP A 165 -19.10 4.23 9.90
N LEU A 166 -19.49 4.28 8.63
CA LEU A 166 -20.24 5.38 8.02
C LEU A 166 -21.76 5.25 8.17
N LYS A 167 -22.25 4.17 8.80
CA LYS A 167 -23.69 3.90 8.91
C LYS A 167 -24.46 5.05 9.58
N TYR A 168 -23.95 5.57 10.69
CA TYR A 168 -24.61 6.66 11.41
C TYR A 168 -24.79 7.89 10.53
N PHE A 169 -23.75 8.32 9.82
CA PHE A 169 -23.85 9.43 8.88
C PHE A 169 -24.89 9.19 7.78
N ARG A 170 -24.90 7.98 7.17
CA ARG A 170 -25.85 7.64 6.10
C ARG A 170 -27.31 7.59 6.58
N GLU A 171 -27.54 7.24 7.84
CA GLU A 171 -28.90 7.16 8.41
C GLU A 171 -29.39 8.50 8.96
N GLU A 172 -28.49 9.33 9.50
CA GLU A 172 -28.84 10.62 10.12
C GLU A 172 -29.00 11.75 9.08
N ASP A 173 -28.14 11.81 8.06
CA ASP A 173 -28.21 12.83 7.02
C ASP A 173 -28.94 12.28 5.78
N TYR A 174 -30.20 12.71 5.59
CA TYR A 174 -31.04 12.28 4.45
C TYR A 174 -30.39 12.55 3.08
N SER A 175 -29.46 13.50 3.01
CA SER A 175 -28.75 13.86 1.79
C SER A 175 -27.45 13.08 1.59
N ALA A 176 -26.99 12.30 2.59
CA ALA A 176 -25.70 11.60 2.59
C ALA A 176 -25.49 10.77 1.32
N GLN A 177 -26.47 9.93 0.95
CA GLN A 177 -26.37 9.11 -0.26
C GLN A 177 -26.18 9.97 -1.52
N SER A 178 -26.99 11.02 -1.68
CA SER A 178 -26.89 11.92 -2.83
C SER A 178 -25.56 12.68 -2.86
N GLN A 179 -25.04 13.08 -1.71
CA GLN A 179 -23.77 13.80 -1.58
C GLN A 179 -22.59 12.89 -1.91
N ILE A 180 -22.59 11.65 -1.40
CA ILE A 180 -21.57 10.65 -1.74
C ILE A 180 -21.58 10.43 -3.25
N LEU A 181 -22.76 10.14 -3.83
CA LEU A 181 -22.92 9.97 -5.28
C LEU A 181 -22.45 11.19 -6.06
N THR A 182 -22.75 12.40 -5.58
CA THR A 182 -22.37 13.64 -6.26
C THR A 182 -20.86 13.85 -6.22
N ALA A 183 -20.21 13.66 -5.06
CA ALA A 183 -18.75 13.76 -4.93
C ALA A 183 -18.04 12.79 -5.87
N PHE A 184 -18.58 11.58 -6.00
CA PHE A 184 -18.12 10.60 -6.98
C PHE A 184 -18.46 11.02 -8.43
N SER A 185 -19.61 11.64 -8.71
CA SER A 185 -19.95 12.10 -10.07
C SER A 185 -19.09 13.28 -10.57
N GLY A 186 -18.64 14.15 -9.66
CA GLY A 186 -17.78 15.31 -9.95
C GLY A 186 -16.35 14.93 -10.37
N SER A 187 -15.96 13.66 -10.24
CA SER A 187 -14.66 13.13 -10.67
C SER A 187 -14.67 12.43 -12.04
N GLY A 188 -15.78 12.52 -12.79
CA GLY A 188 -16.05 11.60 -13.90
C GLY A 188 -16.39 10.21 -13.35
N GLU A 189 -16.87 9.26 -14.16
CA GLU A 189 -17.23 7.93 -13.63
C GLU A 189 -16.09 7.35 -12.78
N PRO A 190 -16.24 7.25 -11.43
CA PRO A 190 -15.11 7.02 -10.53
C PRO A 190 -14.38 5.72 -10.83
N GLY A 191 -15.15 4.67 -11.13
CA GLY A 191 -14.59 3.37 -11.51
C GLY A 191 -13.77 3.45 -12.79
N LYS A 192 -14.15 4.32 -13.74
CA LYS A 192 -13.39 4.57 -14.96
C LYS A 192 -12.13 5.39 -14.69
N LEU A 193 -12.18 6.39 -13.81
CA LEU A 193 -11.00 7.15 -13.41
C LEU A 193 -10.00 6.25 -12.67
N GLU A 194 -10.47 5.50 -11.68
CA GLU A 194 -9.68 4.54 -10.93
C GLU A 194 -9.03 3.49 -11.83
N TRP A 195 -9.83 2.89 -12.73
CA TRP A 195 -9.32 1.97 -13.75
C TRP A 195 -8.25 2.63 -14.61
N ASN A 196 -8.46 3.87 -15.05
CA ASN A 196 -7.46 4.59 -15.83
C ASN A 196 -6.19 4.89 -15.04
N LEU A 197 -6.30 5.22 -13.75
CA LEU A 197 -5.16 5.45 -12.85
C LEU A 197 -4.34 4.18 -12.65
N PHE A 198 -5.00 3.03 -12.49
CA PHE A 198 -4.37 1.71 -12.39
C PHE A 198 -3.73 1.31 -13.73
N ALA A 199 -4.54 1.23 -14.78
CA ALA A 199 -4.17 0.64 -16.05
C ALA A 199 -3.19 1.48 -16.88
N ARG A 200 -2.95 2.76 -16.53
CA ARG A 200 -1.93 3.61 -17.18
C ARG A 200 -0.52 3.35 -16.65
N GLN A 201 -0.37 2.75 -15.46
CA GLN A 201 0.95 2.46 -14.88
C GLN A 201 1.64 1.30 -15.60
N PHE A 202 0.87 0.42 -16.25
CA PHE A 202 1.37 -0.70 -17.05
C PHE A 202 1.89 -0.22 -18.40
N LYS A 203 3.22 -0.06 -18.50
CA LYS A 203 3.90 0.25 -19.77
C LYS A 203 3.74 -0.91 -20.76
N GLN A 204 3.72 -0.61 -22.06
CA GLN A 204 3.71 -1.64 -23.09
C GLN A 204 4.95 -2.53 -22.95
N LEU A 205 4.76 -3.85 -22.89
CA LEU A 205 5.86 -4.79 -22.84
C LEU A 205 6.53 -4.91 -24.21
N PRO A 206 7.88 -4.98 -24.27
CA PRO A 206 8.57 -5.33 -25.50
C PRO A 206 8.25 -6.78 -25.85
N MET A 207 7.89 -7.04 -27.11
CA MET A 207 7.56 -8.38 -27.60
C MET A 207 8.50 -8.79 -28.73
N PRO A 208 8.88 -10.08 -28.82
CA PRO A 208 8.47 -11.20 -27.95
C PRO A 208 9.10 -11.10 -26.55
N LEU A 209 8.48 -11.77 -25.58
CA LEU A 209 8.87 -11.75 -24.18
C LEU A 209 8.87 -13.16 -23.59
N THR A 210 9.92 -13.51 -22.86
CA THR A 210 9.94 -14.70 -21.99
C THR A 210 10.00 -14.25 -20.54
N ILE A 211 9.11 -14.80 -19.71
CA ILE A 211 9.08 -14.56 -18.26
C ILE A 211 9.55 -15.83 -17.57
N ASP A 212 10.82 -15.85 -17.20
CA ASP A 212 11.50 -16.93 -16.50
C ASP A 212 12.28 -16.39 -15.27
N LYS A 213 13.21 -17.18 -14.71
CA LYS A 213 14.02 -16.78 -13.56
C LYS A 213 15.00 -15.64 -13.89
N ALA A 214 15.38 -15.46 -15.15
CA ALA A 214 16.21 -14.33 -15.56
C ALA A 214 15.37 -13.04 -15.56
N TYR A 215 14.15 -13.09 -16.09
CA TYR A 215 13.23 -11.96 -16.06
C TYR A 215 12.94 -11.49 -14.62
N ALA A 216 12.77 -12.43 -13.68
CA ALA A 216 12.50 -12.11 -12.27
C ALA A 216 13.58 -11.23 -11.63
N LYS A 217 14.84 -11.38 -12.05
CA LYS A 217 15.97 -10.55 -11.57
C LYS A 217 15.93 -9.12 -12.09
N GLU A 218 15.26 -8.91 -13.23
CA GLU A 218 15.08 -7.61 -13.86
C GLU A 218 13.77 -6.93 -13.46
N LEU A 219 12.94 -7.58 -12.63
CA LEU A 219 11.67 -7.02 -12.19
C LEU A 219 11.90 -5.69 -11.45
N GLY A 220 11.30 -4.63 -11.99
CA GLY A 220 11.46 -3.28 -11.46
C GLY A 220 10.78 -3.09 -10.10
N LYS A 221 11.17 -2.02 -9.39
CA LYS A 221 10.65 -1.63 -8.07
C LYS A 221 9.32 -0.87 -8.11
N ASN A 222 8.54 -1.00 -9.18
CA ASN A 222 7.29 -0.28 -9.35
C ASN A 222 6.14 -1.07 -8.71
N PHE A 223 5.87 -0.78 -7.44
CA PHE A 223 4.84 -1.46 -6.66
C PHE A 223 3.42 -1.01 -7.02
N ILE A 224 2.48 -1.96 -7.01
CA ILE A 224 1.05 -1.70 -7.10
C ILE A 224 0.55 -1.38 -5.68
N SER A 225 -0.07 -0.21 -5.52
CA SER A 225 -0.72 0.16 -4.25
C SER A 225 -1.84 -0.82 -3.93
N TYR A 226 -1.97 -1.18 -2.64
CA TYR A 226 -3.11 -1.94 -2.12
C TYR A 226 -4.46 -1.26 -2.35
N ASP A 227 -4.48 0.04 -2.68
CA ASP A 227 -5.72 0.73 -3.06
C ASP A 227 -6.34 0.13 -4.35
N PHE A 228 -5.56 -0.61 -5.15
CA PHE A 228 -6.03 -1.30 -6.35
C PHE A 228 -6.43 -2.77 -6.12
N GLU A 229 -6.70 -3.18 -4.87
CA GLU A 229 -7.11 -4.55 -4.49
C GLU A 229 -8.35 -5.08 -5.23
N MET A 230 -9.19 -4.18 -5.77
CA MET A 230 -10.33 -4.57 -6.59
C MET A 230 -9.91 -5.18 -7.93
N TYR A 231 -8.77 -4.76 -8.49
CA TYR A 231 -8.21 -5.30 -9.73
C TYR A 231 -7.22 -6.45 -9.45
N VAL A 232 -6.47 -6.38 -8.34
CA VAL A 232 -5.52 -7.43 -7.95
C VAL A 232 -6.11 -8.27 -6.82
N ALA A 233 -6.81 -9.35 -7.19
CA ALA A 233 -7.57 -10.16 -6.23
C ALA A 233 -6.71 -10.76 -5.11
N GLU A 234 -5.44 -11.07 -5.39
CA GLU A 234 -4.47 -11.64 -4.44
C GLU A 234 -4.18 -10.72 -3.24
N MET A 235 -4.44 -9.42 -3.38
CA MET A 235 -4.37 -8.46 -2.26
C MET A 235 -5.45 -8.71 -1.20
N ARG A 236 -6.59 -9.31 -1.58
CA ARG A 236 -7.73 -9.54 -0.68
C ARG A 236 -7.60 -10.81 0.15
N ASP A 237 -6.90 -11.82 -0.38
CA ASP A 237 -6.65 -13.09 0.30
C ASP A 237 -5.48 -13.00 1.29
N SER A 238 -4.58 -12.04 1.06
CA SER A 238 -3.57 -11.62 2.02
C SER A 238 -4.27 -11.00 3.23
N LYS A 239 -4.50 -11.78 4.30
CA LYS A 239 -5.14 -11.29 5.53
C LYS A 239 -4.40 -10.08 6.10
N PHE A 240 -4.81 -8.88 5.67
CA PHE A 240 -4.63 -7.54 6.23
C PHE A 240 -3.36 -7.25 7.05
N SER A 241 -2.22 -7.85 6.73
CA SER A 241 -0.93 -7.36 7.22
C SER A 241 -0.31 -6.47 6.16
N ARG A 242 -0.71 -5.19 6.15
CA ARG A 242 -0.21 -4.19 5.19
C ARG A 242 1.28 -3.86 5.36
N ASP A 243 2.01 -4.55 6.24
CA ASP A 243 3.46 -4.38 6.44
C ASP A 243 4.23 -5.72 6.61
N VAL A 244 3.58 -6.90 6.51
CA VAL A 244 4.28 -8.20 6.35
C VAL A 244 3.62 -9.12 5.30
N GLY A 245 2.92 -8.53 4.34
CA GLY A 245 2.21 -9.23 3.25
C GLY A 245 2.88 -9.05 1.89
N SER A 246 2.41 -9.82 0.90
CA SER A 246 2.96 -9.89 -0.44
C SER A 246 3.18 -8.52 -1.08
N SER A 247 4.26 -8.38 -1.85
CA SER A 247 4.50 -7.22 -2.71
C SER A 247 3.95 -7.48 -4.11
N PHE A 248 3.32 -6.46 -4.69
CA PHE A 248 2.71 -6.54 -6.02
C PHE A 248 3.43 -5.57 -6.96
N PHE A 249 3.72 -5.98 -8.19
CA PHE A 249 4.52 -5.18 -9.12
C PHE A 249 3.83 -5.01 -10.47
N TYR A 250 3.91 -3.80 -11.03
CA TYR A 250 3.54 -3.54 -12.40
C TYR A 250 4.56 -4.21 -13.34
N VAL A 251 4.12 -5.19 -14.13
CA VAL A 251 4.98 -5.84 -15.15
C VAL A 251 4.76 -5.14 -16.50
N GLY A 252 3.53 -5.17 -17.03
CA GLY A 252 3.20 -4.33 -18.17
C GLY A 252 1.95 -4.76 -18.95
N THR A 253 1.70 -4.06 -20.06
CA THR A 253 0.58 -4.30 -20.97
C THR A 253 1.00 -5.29 -22.06
N VAL A 254 0.21 -6.35 -22.25
CA VAL A 254 0.39 -7.36 -23.32
C VAL A 254 -0.40 -6.95 -24.56
N LYS A 255 -1.69 -6.66 -24.39
CA LYS A 255 -2.61 -6.30 -25.47
C LYS A 255 -3.55 -5.19 -25.02
N LYS A 256 -3.80 -4.22 -25.88
CA LYS A 256 -4.76 -3.14 -25.65
C LYS A 256 -5.56 -2.92 -26.93
N VAL A 257 -6.87 -3.10 -26.83
CA VAL A 257 -7.86 -2.79 -27.86
C VAL A 257 -9.01 -2.00 -27.23
N ASP A 258 -9.97 -1.52 -28.01
CA ASP A 258 -11.09 -0.73 -27.48
C ASP A 258 -11.98 -1.52 -26.51
N ALA A 259 -12.09 -2.84 -26.74
CA ALA A 259 -12.91 -3.73 -25.91
C ALA A 259 -12.27 -4.09 -24.57
N PHE A 260 -10.95 -4.32 -24.54
CA PHE A 260 -10.27 -4.83 -23.35
C PHE A 260 -8.79 -4.46 -23.30
N LYS A 261 -8.20 -4.59 -22.11
CA LYS A 261 -6.76 -4.50 -21.87
C LYS A 261 -6.27 -5.74 -21.11
N THR A 262 -5.25 -6.39 -21.65
CA THR A 262 -4.56 -7.51 -21.01
C THR A 262 -3.24 -7.03 -20.40
N LEU A 263 -3.10 -7.25 -19.09
CA LEU A 263 -2.01 -6.78 -18.25
C LEU A 263 -1.32 -7.97 -17.59
N ILE A 264 -0.03 -7.83 -17.28
CA ILE A 264 0.69 -8.73 -16.38
C ILE A 264 1.07 -7.95 -15.14
N TYR A 265 0.86 -8.55 -13.97
CA TYR A 265 1.43 -8.12 -12.69
C TYR A 265 2.13 -9.29 -12.02
N ALA A 266 3.09 -8.96 -11.16
CA ALA A 266 3.82 -9.94 -10.35
C ALA A 266 3.39 -9.86 -8.88
N VAL A 267 3.51 -10.98 -8.19
CA VAL A 267 3.30 -11.13 -6.75
C VAL A 267 4.58 -11.73 -6.16
N ASN A 268 5.01 -11.21 -5.02
CA ASN A 268 6.11 -11.76 -4.24
C ASN A 268 5.67 -11.89 -2.77
N ASP A 269 5.54 -13.11 -2.28
CA ASP A 269 4.98 -13.39 -0.94
C ASP A 269 6.02 -13.32 0.19
N GLU A 270 7.32 -13.18 -0.12
CA GLU A 270 8.38 -13.15 0.89
C GLU A 270 8.85 -11.71 1.18
N VAL A 271 8.64 -11.28 2.43
CA VAL A 271 9.18 -10.04 2.99
C VAL A 271 10.69 -10.22 3.14
N SER A 272 11.48 -9.50 2.35
CA SER A 272 12.84 -9.18 2.78
C SER A 272 12.82 -7.89 3.60
N ASP A 273 13.57 -7.91 4.70
CA ASP A 273 13.61 -6.85 5.71
C ASP A 273 14.02 -5.47 5.18
N GLU A 274 14.42 -5.32 3.90
CA GLU A 274 15.02 -4.07 3.39
C GLU A 274 14.66 -3.68 1.94
N GLY A 275 13.52 -4.10 1.38
CA GLY A 275 13.12 -3.63 0.04
C GLY A 275 14.17 -3.89 -1.05
N SER A 276 14.99 -4.93 -0.85
CA SER A 276 15.97 -5.41 -1.80
C SER A 276 15.28 -6.19 -2.92
N THR A 277 15.62 -5.86 -4.17
CA THR A 277 15.19 -6.62 -5.35
C THR A 277 15.97 -7.92 -5.55
N GLU A 278 16.95 -8.21 -4.69
CA GLU A 278 17.65 -9.50 -4.67
C GLU A 278 16.68 -10.65 -4.34
N ASP A 279 15.57 -10.35 -3.68
CA ASP A 279 14.53 -11.29 -3.23
C ASP A 279 13.38 -11.46 -4.25
N ALA A 280 13.45 -10.80 -5.41
CA ALA A 280 12.46 -10.97 -6.49
C ALA A 280 12.54 -12.36 -7.17
N ASN A 281 13.50 -13.20 -6.78
CA ASN A 281 13.74 -14.53 -7.34
C ASN A 281 12.56 -15.51 -7.18
N HIS A 282 11.58 -15.22 -6.32
CA HIS A 282 10.37 -16.05 -6.14
C HIS A 282 9.07 -15.38 -6.57
N ALA A 283 9.15 -14.31 -7.37
CA ALA A 283 7.95 -13.70 -7.91
C ALA A 283 7.18 -14.67 -8.83
N TYR A 284 5.86 -14.62 -8.76
CA TYR A 284 4.95 -15.30 -9.69
C TYR A 284 4.00 -14.30 -10.35
N TYR A 285 3.51 -14.65 -11.53
CA TYR A 285 2.98 -13.68 -12.49
C TYR A 285 1.59 -14.07 -12.96
N PHE A 286 0.65 -13.14 -12.85
CA PHE A 286 -0.67 -13.29 -13.44
C PHE A 286 -0.80 -12.45 -14.69
N MET A 287 -1.31 -13.05 -15.76
CA MET A 287 -1.87 -12.34 -16.89
C MET A 287 -3.37 -12.19 -16.65
N ALA A 288 -3.87 -10.97 -16.69
CA ALA A 288 -5.27 -10.65 -16.43
C ALA A 288 -5.81 -9.73 -17.53
N SER A 289 -6.99 -10.07 -18.04
CA SER A 289 -7.69 -9.31 -19.05
C SER A 289 -8.90 -8.61 -18.43
N TYR A 290 -9.05 -7.32 -18.70
CA TYR A 290 -10.13 -6.51 -18.15
C TYR A 290 -10.84 -5.77 -19.28
N ASP A 291 -12.14 -5.57 -19.14
CA ASP A 291 -12.88 -4.70 -20.05
C ASP A 291 -12.47 -3.22 -19.85
N ASN A 292 -13.05 -2.34 -20.65
CA ASN A 292 -12.75 -0.90 -20.60
C ASN A 292 -13.21 -0.18 -19.31
N SER A 293 -13.98 -0.86 -18.45
CA SER A 293 -14.42 -0.39 -17.14
C SER A 293 -13.55 -0.93 -15.99
N GLY A 294 -12.62 -1.82 -16.29
CA GLY A 294 -11.77 -2.49 -15.31
C GLY A 294 -12.41 -3.74 -14.69
N LYS A 295 -13.50 -4.27 -15.26
CA LYS A 295 -14.07 -5.55 -14.84
C LYS A 295 -13.21 -6.69 -15.39
N LEU A 296 -12.86 -7.64 -14.52
CA LEU A 296 -12.08 -8.81 -14.92
C LEU A 296 -12.88 -9.68 -15.91
N ILE A 297 -12.27 -9.98 -17.06
CA ILE A 297 -12.75 -10.91 -18.07
C ILE A 297 -12.18 -12.29 -17.80
N ASP A 298 -10.85 -12.39 -17.70
CA ASP A 298 -10.14 -13.65 -17.50
C ASP A 298 -8.79 -13.42 -16.80
N LYS A 299 -8.28 -14.43 -16.11
CA LYS A 299 -7.01 -14.39 -15.37
C LYS A 299 -6.33 -15.75 -15.37
N LEU A 300 -5.02 -15.76 -15.62
CA LEU A 300 -4.22 -16.97 -15.63
C LEU A 300 -2.86 -16.75 -14.94
N LEU A 301 -2.43 -17.71 -14.12
CA LEU A 301 -1.05 -17.79 -13.64
C LEU A 301 -0.17 -18.19 -14.82
N VAL A 302 0.68 -17.28 -15.28
CA VAL A 302 1.46 -17.46 -16.51
C VAL A 302 2.94 -17.73 -16.26
N ALA A 303 3.51 -17.33 -15.13
CA ALA A 303 4.91 -17.63 -14.84
C ALA A 303 5.19 -17.67 -13.33
N GLY A 304 6.36 -18.20 -12.97
CA GLY A 304 6.81 -18.34 -11.59
C GLY A 304 6.23 -19.56 -10.88
N GLN A 305 6.37 -19.59 -9.56
CA GLN A 305 5.95 -20.69 -8.70
C GLN A 305 5.32 -20.13 -7.41
N PRO A 306 3.98 -20.19 -7.24
CA PRO A 306 3.31 -19.55 -6.11
C PRO A 306 3.49 -20.29 -4.78
N ASN A 307 3.84 -21.57 -4.80
CA ASN A 307 4.11 -22.37 -3.61
C ASN A 307 4.93 -23.62 -3.97
N PHE A 308 5.41 -24.33 -2.94
CA PHE A 308 6.28 -25.50 -3.09
C PHE A 308 5.65 -26.67 -3.86
N ASP A 309 4.33 -26.79 -3.83
CA ASP A 309 3.59 -27.88 -4.50
C ASP A 309 3.27 -27.57 -5.96
N ALA A 310 3.29 -26.29 -6.35
CA ALA A 310 3.04 -25.85 -7.71
C ALA A 310 4.28 -26.09 -8.60
N PRO A 311 4.11 -26.45 -9.88
CA PRO A 311 5.22 -26.49 -10.81
C PRO A 311 5.78 -25.08 -11.06
N TYR A 312 7.06 -25.01 -11.39
CA TYR A 312 7.64 -23.76 -11.88
C TYR A 312 7.20 -23.53 -13.33
N ARG A 313 6.52 -22.41 -13.58
CA ARG A 313 5.97 -22.09 -14.90
C ARG A 313 6.79 -21.01 -15.60
N VAL A 314 6.97 -21.16 -16.90
CA VAL A 314 7.55 -20.15 -17.80
C VAL A 314 6.51 -19.73 -18.83
N ALA A 315 6.37 -18.41 -19.04
CA ALA A 315 5.60 -17.86 -20.15
C ALA A 315 6.53 -17.46 -21.29
N THR A 316 6.21 -17.84 -22.52
CA THR A 316 6.79 -17.27 -23.74
C THR A 316 5.68 -16.61 -24.55
N ILE A 317 5.75 -15.30 -24.74
CA ILE A 317 4.73 -14.49 -25.40
C ILE A 317 5.29 -13.99 -26.73
N ALA A 318 4.62 -14.32 -27.82
CA ALA A 318 5.00 -13.93 -29.18
C ALA A 318 4.56 -12.49 -29.51
N SER A 319 5.12 -11.92 -30.57
CA SER A 319 4.79 -10.55 -31.03
C SER A 319 3.32 -10.35 -31.39
N ASN A 320 2.60 -11.42 -31.74
CA ASN A 320 1.17 -11.39 -32.02
C ASN A 320 0.30 -11.63 -30.77
N THR A 321 0.90 -11.64 -29.58
CA THR A 321 0.28 -11.89 -28.26
C THR A 321 -0.21 -13.31 -28.01
N ASP A 322 0.00 -14.24 -28.94
CA ASP A 322 -0.12 -15.66 -28.63
C ASP A 322 0.96 -16.04 -27.62
N PHE A 323 0.65 -16.95 -26.70
CA PHE A 323 1.59 -17.29 -25.64
C PHE A 323 1.59 -18.78 -25.34
N GLU A 324 2.70 -19.23 -24.79
CA GLU A 324 2.96 -20.62 -24.42
C GLU A 324 3.34 -20.69 -22.96
N LEU A 325 2.75 -21.64 -22.25
CA LEU A 325 3.03 -21.93 -20.86
C LEU A 325 3.70 -23.29 -20.77
N THR A 326 4.90 -23.31 -20.21
CA THR A 326 5.66 -24.54 -19.96
C THR A 326 5.85 -24.72 -18.46
N ASP A 327 5.36 -25.85 -17.94
CA ASP A 327 5.50 -26.25 -16.54
C ASP A 327 6.72 -27.15 -16.40
N TYR A 328 7.52 -26.87 -15.38
CA TYR A 328 8.68 -27.64 -14.98
C TYR A 328 8.50 -28.16 -13.56
N LYS A 329 8.86 -29.43 -13.38
CA LYS A 329 9.18 -29.95 -12.05
C LYS A 329 10.64 -29.60 -11.75
N VAL A 330 10.86 -28.85 -10.68
CA VAL A 330 12.19 -28.42 -10.24
C VAL A 330 12.59 -29.24 -9.02
N GLU A 331 13.78 -29.82 -9.05
CA GLU A 331 14.41 -30.44 -7.89
C GLU A 331 15.43 -29.45 -7.31
N TYR A 332 15.29 -29.15 -6.03
CA TYR A 332 16.19 -28.25 -5.31
C TYR A 332 17.24 -29.06 -4.53
N GLU A 333 18.38 -28.46 -4.21
CA GLU A 333 19.44 -29.11 -3.42
C GLU A 333 18.99 -29.46 -2.00
N LYS A 334 18.17 -28.61 -1.40
CA LYS A 334 17.57 -28.80 -0.07
C LYS A 334 16.04 -28.85 -0.16
N ASP A 335 15.42 -29.44 0.85
CA ASP A 335 13.96 -29.53 0.98
C ASP A 335 13.32 -28.12 1.10
N PRO A 336 12.60 -27.63 0.08
CA PRO A 336 12.04 -26.28 0.09
C PRO A 336 11.00 -26.07 1.20
N ALA A 337 10.30 -27.12 1.64
CA ALA A 337 9.34 -27.02 2.73
C ALA A 337 10.00 -26.73 4.09
N LYS A 338 11.31 -26.99 4.21
CA LYS A 338 12.09 -26.74 5.43
C LYS A 338 12.96 -25.51 5.34
N GLU A 339 13.61 -25.32 4.19
CA GLU A 339 14.66 -24.32 4.00
C GLU A 339 14.19 -23.11 3.19
N GLY A 340 12.96 -23.17 2.64
CA GLY A 340 12.47 -22.18 1.69
C GLY A 340 13.15 -22.29 0.33
N PHE A 341 12.87 -21.30 -0.53
CA PHE A 341 13.50 -21.20 -1.84
C PHE A 341 14.77 -20.33 -1.83
N ILE A 342 14.89 -19.41 -0.86
CA ILE A 342 16.03 -18.49 -0.74
C ILE A 342 17.31 -19.29 -0.49
N ASN A 343 18.35 -19.00 -1.27
CA ASN A 343 19.65 -19.69 -1.19
C ASN A 343 19.55 -21.22 -1.31
N ASN A 344 18.53 -21.72 -2.02
CA ASN A 344 18.34 -23.12 -2.32
C ASN A 344 18.49 -23.34 -3.83
N PRO A 345 19.69 -23.71 -4.33
CA PRO A 345 19.94 -23.88 -5.75
C PRO A 345 19.09 -25.00 -6.37
N GLU A 346 18.79 -24.85 -7.65
CA GLU A 346 18.19 -25.94 -8.42
C GLU A 346 19.25 -27.01 -8.72
N LYS A 347 18.93 -28.26 -8.41
CA LYS A 347 19.68 -29.44 -8.80
C LYS A 347 19.34 -29.88 -10.22
N SER A 348 18.05 -29.89 -10.55
CA SER A 348 17.56 -30.30 -11.88
C SER A 348 16.20 -29.67 -12.17
N ARG A 349 15.84 -29.62 -13.46
CA ARG A 349 14.50 -29.25 -13.90
C ARG A 349 14.07 -30.11 -15.09
N THR A 350 12.81 -30.53 -15.07
CA THR A 350 12.24 -31.40 -16.11
C THR A 350 10.91 -30.81 -16.57
N GLU A 351 10.74 -30.65 -17.88
CA GLU A 351 9.47 -30.24 -18.47
C GLU A 351 8.40 -31.31 -18.23
N ILE A 352 7.24 -30.92 -17.73
CA ILE A 352 6.13 -31.83 -17.41
C ILE A 352 4.86 -31.52 -18.20
N LYS A 353 4.68 -30.29 -18.65
CA LYS A 353 3.51 -29.88 -19.43
C LYS A 353 3.83 -28.66 -20.26
N LYS A 354 3.25 -28.61 -21.45
CA LYS A 354 3.38 -27.50 -22.38
C LYS A 354 2.04 -27.23 -23.05
N ALA A 355 1.59 -25.98 -23.06
CA ALA A 355 0.31 -25.60 -23.63
C ALA A 355 0.38 -24.21 -24.27
N SER A 356 -0.19 -24.07 -25.47
CA SER A 356 -0.26 -22.80 -26.19
C SER A 356 -1.65 -22.20 -26.08
N TYR A 357 -1.71 -20.88 -26.03
CA TYR A 357 -2.91 -20.08 -25.84
C TYR A 357 -2.90 -18.88 -26.79
N TYR A 358 -4.07 -18.27 -26.95
CA TYR A 358 -4.24 -16.98 -27.59
C TYR A 358 -5.28 -16.16 -26.82
N ILE A 359 -5.22 -14.84 -27.02
CA ILE A 359 -6.21 -13.91 -26.46
C ILE A 359 -7.32 -13.72 -27.50
N THR A 360 -8.54 -14.14 -27.18
CA THR A 360 -9.72 -14.03 -28.04
C THR A 360 -10.11 -12.55 -28.27
N GLU A 361 -11.05 -12.30 -29.18
CA GLU A 361 -11.53 -10.94 -29.49
C GLU A 361 -12.31 -10.30 -28.34
N ASP A 362 -12.88 -11.10 -27.45
CA ASP A 362 -13.56 -10.66 -26.23
C ASP A 362 -12.63 -10.68 -25.00
N GLY A 363 -11.35 -11.01 -25.16
CA GLY A 363 -10.32 -10.88 -24.14
C GLY A 363 -10.09 -12.11 -23.24
N HIS A 364 -10.74 -13.24 -23.49
CA HIS A 364 -10.49 -14.51 -22.79
C HIS A 364 -9.19 -15.19 -23.26
N PHE A 365 -8.65 -16.06 -22.40
CA PHE A 365 -7.48 -16.89 -22.71
C PHE A 365 -7.93 -18.28 -23.16
N ALA A 366 -7.87 -18.53 -24.47
CA ALA A 366 -8.30 -19.80 -25.05
C ALA A 366 -7.09 -20.67 -25.42
N PRO A 367 -7.13 -21.98 -25.14
CA PRO A 367 -6.08 -22.90 -25.60
C PRO A 367 -6.09 -23.01 -27.13
N LYS A 368 -4.92 -23.10 -27.73
CA LYS A 368 -4.78 -23.49 -29.14
C LYS A 368 -4.87 -25.01 -29.22
N THR A 369 -5.97 -25.52 -29.77
CA THR A 369 -6.06 -26.94 -30.14
C THR A 369 -5.15 -27.21 -31.35
N GLN A 370 -4.68 -28.45 -31.51
CA GLN A 370 -3.73 -28.86 -32.57
C GLN A 370 -4.15 -28.43 -34.00
N GLN A 371 -5.43 -28.20 -34.26
CA GLN A 371 -5.94 -27.74 -35.57
C GLN A 371 -5.61 -26.27 -35.90
N LEU A 372 -5.37 -25.42 -34.90
CA LEU A 372 -5.05 -23.99 -35.08
C LEU A 372 -3.54 -23.71 -35.06
N ALA A 373 -2.72 -24.68 -34.64
CA ALA A 373 -1.26 -24.55 -34.58
C ALA A 373 -0.56 -24.74 -35.94
N LEU A 374 -1.28 -25.27 -36.95
CA LEU A 374 -0.73 -25.57 -38.28
C LEU A 374 -1.07 -24.53 -39.36
N ASN A 375 -1.90 -23.52 -39.05
CA ASN A 375 -2.41 -22.55 -40.03
C ASN A 375 -2.05 -21.09 -39.69
N ARG A 376 -0.81 -20.82 -39.26
CA ARG A 376 -0.21 -19.48 -39.28
C ARG A 376 1.26 -19.51 -39.60
#